data_AF-A0A160PJT1-F1
#
_entry.id   AF-A0A160PJT1-F1
#
_cell.length_a   1.000
_cell.length_b   1.000
_cell.length_c   1.000
_cell.angle_alpha   90.00
_cell.angle_beta   90.00
_cell.angle_gamma   90.00
#
_symmetry.space_group_name_H-M   'P 1'
#
loop_
_entity.id
_entity.type
_entity.pdbx_description
1 polymer ?
#
loop_
_entity_poly.entity_id
_entity_poly.type
_entity_poly.pdbx_seq_one_letter_code
_entity_poly.pdbx_strand_id
1 'polypeptide(L)'
;MIRNGSGYIREFEETVGVTEPHTSREEDPLPDPADPQEAAYRALHAERAALEEELTLQQQRQRFGSTEQEIASARATECSLLKDLDRVLTMIRAAEVRRQQPTARRWQ
;
A
#
# COMPACT_ATOMS: atom_id res chain seq x y z
N MET A 1 32.75 -23.30 -60.01
CA MET A 1 34.09 -22.89 -59.54
C MET A 1 33.97 -22.57 -58.05
N ILE A 2 34.45 -23.41 -57.14
CA ILE A 2 35.81 -23.43 -56.52
C ILE A 2 36.12 -22.06 -55.86
N ARG A 3 36.00 -21.89 -54.53
CA ARG A 3 36.86 -22.29 -53.37
C ARG A 3 38.13 -21.43 -53.14
N ASN A 4 38.26 -21.01 -51.87
CA ASN A 4 39.46 -20.68 -51.07
C ASN A 4 40.05 -19.27 -51.26
N GLY A 5 40.12 -18.41 -50.22
CA GLY A 5 41.02 -18.47 -49.04
C GLY A 5 42.02 -17.29 -49.20
N SER A 6 42.66 -16.65 -48.23
CA SER A 6 42.91 -16.79 -46.79
C SER A 6 43.71 -15.52 -46.39
N GLY A 7 43.69 -15.12 -45.11
CA GLY A 7 44.57 -14.06 -44.57
C GLY A 7 43.95 -13.36 -43.35
N TYR A 8 43.85 -14.00 -42.18
CA TYR A 8 44.81 -13.92 -41.06
C TYR A 8 45.07 -12.51 -40.46
N ILE A 9 44.42 -12.27 -39.31
CA ILE A 9 44.89 -11.64 -38.05
C ILE A 9 45.45 -10.20 -38.08
N ARG A 10 44.74 -9.26 -37.43
CA ARG A 10 45.18 -8.64 -36.16
C ARG A 10 44.02 -8.05 -35.36
N GLU A 11 44.06 -8.37 -34.07
CA GLU A 11 43.19 -7.99 -32.96
C GLU A 11 42.94 -6.48 -32.88
N PHE A 12 41.71 -6.10 -32.55
CA PHE A 12 41.43 -5.00 -31.63
C PHE A 12 40.14 -5.38 -30.89
N GLU A 13 40.29 -5.67 -29.60
CA GLU A 13 39.21 -5.79 -28.64
C GLU A 13 38.40 -4.48 -28.62
N GLU A 14 37.07 -4.56 -28.73
CA GLU A 14 36.21 -3.73 -27.90
C GLU A 14 34.86 -4.40 -27.71
N THR A 15 34.71 -4.96 -26.53
CA THR A 15 33.56 -5.65 -25.98
C THR A 15 32.40 -4.67 -25.73
N VAL A 16 31.40 -4.65 -26.61
CA VAL A 16 30.10 -4.06 -26.26
C VAL A 16 29.22 -5.17 -25.69
N GLY A 17 29.16 -5.17 -24.36
CA GLY A 17 28.37 -6.08 -23.55
C GLY A 17 26.87 -5.95 -23.80
N VAL A 18 26.24 -7.11 -23.77
CA VAL A 18 24.84 -7.36 -23.41
C VAL A 18 24.40 -6.42 -22.29
N THR A 19 23.23 -5.78 -22.41
CA THR A 19 22.11 -5.88 -21.46
C THR A 19 20.95 -5.01 -21.91
N GLU A 20 19.76 -5.60 -21.80
CA GLU A 20 18.46 -4.97 -21.98
C GLU A 20 18.37 -3.69 -21.15
N PRO A 21 17.71 -2.62 -21.63
CA PRO A 21 17.35 -1.52 -20.75
C PRO A 21 16.27 -2.02 -19.80
N HIS A 22 16.69 -2.53 -18.65
CA HIS A 22 15.86 -2.55 -17.46
C HIS A 22 15.45 -1.10 -17.23
N THR A 23 14.18 -0.80 -17.52
CA THR A 23 13.52 0.36 -16.97
C THR A 23 13.74 0.29 -15.47
N SER A 24 14.69 1.09 -14.98
CA SER A 24 14.78 1.44 -13.57
C SER A 24 13.39 1.95 -13.22
N ARG A 25 12.60 1.09 -12.58
CA ARG A 25 11.40 1.48 -11.87
C ARG A 25 11.93 2.52 -10.90
N GLU A 26 11.77 3.80 -11.26
CA GLU A 26 12.09 4.93 -10.40
C GLU A 26 11.56 4.56 -9.03
N GLU A 27 12.48 4.36 -8.09
CA GLU A 27 12.13 4.04 -6.72
C GLU A 27 11.33 5.23 -6.24
N ASP A 28 10.00 5.08 -6.16
CA ASP A 28 9.13 6.06 -5.52
C ASP A 28 9.81 6.40 -4.18
N PRO A 29 10.21 7.67 -3.97
CA PRO A 29 10.94 8.03 -2.77
C PRO A 29 10.11 7.59 -1.57
N LEU A 30 10.72 6.75 -0.73
CA LEU A 30 10.07 6.24 0.47
C LEU A 30 9.50 7.44 1.25
N PRO A 31 8.20 7.43 1.61
CA PRO A 31 7.58 8.55 2.27
C PRO A 31 8.32 8.83 3.58
N ASP A 32 8.78 10.07 3.75
CA ASP A 32 9.50 10.51 4.94
C ASP A 32 8.63 10.24 6.17
N PRO A 33 9.09 9.44 7.15
CA PRO A 33 8.33 9.18 8.37
C PRO A 33 8.05 10.44 9.20
N ALA A 34 8.75 11.55 8.93
CA ALA A 34 8.49 12.87 9.53
C ALA A 34 7.44 13.69 8.76
N ASP A 35 6.93 13.24 7.61
CA ASP A 35 5.85 13.91 6.90
C ASP A 35 4.56 13.84 7.75
N PRO A 36 3.99 14.98 8.17
CA PRO A 36 2.74 15.00 8.92
C PRO A 36 1.59 14.30 8.20
N GLN A 37 1.57 14.26 6.86
CA GLN A 37 0.56 13.55 6.08
C GLN A 37 0.73 12.02 6.17
N GLU A 38 1.97 11.52 6.13
CA GLU A 38 2.27 10.11 6.34
C GLU A 38 1.98 9.68 7.79
N ALA A 39 2.32 10.52 8.77
CA ALA A 39 1.99 10.27 10.17
C ALA A 39 0.47 10.20 10.42
N ALA A 40 -0.30 11.11 9.82
CA ALA A 40 -1.76 11.09 9.89
C ALA A 40 -2.35 9.85 9.20
N TYR A 41 -1.81 9.44 8.06
CA TYR A 41 -2.22 8.22 7.37
C TYR A 41 -1.97 6.96 8.21
N ARG A 42 -0.81 6.86 8.86
CA ARG A 42 -0.50 5.75 9.78
C ARG A 42 -1.41 5.75 11.00
N ALA A 43 -1.73 6.93 11.55
CA ALA A 43 -2.66 7.05 12.66
C ALA A 43 -4.06 6.50 12.30
N LEU A 44 -4.56 6.75 11.09
CA LEU A 44 -5.83 6.19 10.62
C LEU A 44 -5.81 4.65 10.54
N HIS A 45 -4.69 4.06 10.12
CA HIS A 45 -4.55 2.59 10.11
C HIS A 45 -4.45 2.01 11.53
N ALA A 46 -3.80 2.72 12.45
CA ALA A 46 -3.79 2.33 13.86
C ALA A 46 -5.20 2.40 14.48
N GLU A 47 -5.96 3.44 14.16
CA GLU A 47 -7.37 3.58 14.58
C GLU A 47 -8.24 2.46 14.00
N ARG A 48 -8.08 2.13 12.71
CA ARG A 48 -8.74 0.98 12.08
C ARG A 48 -8.44 -0.32 12.82
N ALA A 49 -7.18 -0.60 13.14
CA ALA A 49 -6.79 -1.81 13.84
C ALA A 49 -7.43 -1.90 15.23
N ALA A 50 -7.43 -0.80 15.98
CA ALA A 50 -8.08 -0.75 17.30
C ALA A 50 -9.60 -0.99 17.21
N LEU A 51 -10.27 -0.44 16.18
CA LEU A 51 -11.70 -0.70 15.94
C LEU A 51 -11.97 -2.16 15.58
N GLU A 52 -11.12 -2.80 14.78
CA GLU A 52 -11.24 -4.21 14.40
C GLU A 52 -11.03 -5.14 15.62
N GLU A 53 -10.10 -4.81 16.52
CA GLU A 53 -9.89 -5.53 17.78
C GLU A 53 -11.12 -5.42 18.71
N GLU A 54 -11.65 -4.21 18.88
CA GLU A 54 -12.83 -3.98 19.72
C GLU A 54 -14.09 -4.66 19.12
N LEU A 55 -14.27 -4.62 17.79
CA LEU A 55 -15.33 -5.36 17.11
C LEU A 55 -15.26 -6.86 17.42
N THR A 56 -14.06 -7.43 17.35
CA THR A 56 -13.83 -8.84 17.67
C THR A 56 -14.24 -9.14 19.12
N LEU A 57 -13.90 -8.25 20.07
CA LEU A 57 -14.30 -8.39 21.46
C LEU A 57 -15.83 -8.34 21.64
N GLN A 58 -16.52 -7.40 20.97
CA GLN A 58 -17.97 -7.30 21.06
C GLN A 58 -18.66 -8.53 20.43
N GLN A 59 -18.15 -9.05 19.32
CA GLN A 59 -18.66 -10.27 18.70
C GLN A 59 -18.50 -11.49 19.62
N GLN A 60 -17.37 -11.60 20.34
CA GLN A 60 -17.18 -12.63 21.36
C GLN A 60 -18.18 -12.47 22.51
N ARG A 61 -18.40 -11.23 23.00
CA ARG A 61 -19.40 -10.96 24.04
C ARG A 61 -20.82 -11.29 23.62
N GLN A 62 -21.17 -11.11 22.35
CA GLN A 62 -22.48 -11.56 21.84
C GLN A 62 -22.61 -13.08 21.81
N ARG A 63 -21.53 -13.78 21.45
CA ARG A 63 -21.53 -15.24 21.33
C ARG A 63 -21.50 -15.97 22.67
N PHE A 64 -20.82 -15.38 23.66
CA PHE A 64 -20.57 -15.99 24.97
C PHE A 64 -21.19 -15.19 26.14
N GLY A 65 -22.01 -14.19 25.85
CA GLY A 65 -22.70 -13.37 26.85
C GLY A 65 -23.65 -14.21 27.69
N SER A 66 -23.74 -13.90 28.98
CA SER A 66 -24.54 -14.67 29.94
C SER A 66 -25.99 -14.18 30.03
N THR A 67 -26.22 -12.91 29.69
CA THR A 67 -27.56 -12.30 29.75
C THR A 67 -27.96 -11.69 28.42
N GLU A 68 -29.27 -11.71 28.14
CA GLU A 68 -29.84 -11.11 26.92
C GLU A 68 -29.56 -9.59 26.86
N GLN A 69 -29.51 -8.92 28.01
CA GLN A 69 -29.15 -7.50 28.10
C GLN A 69 -27.70 -7.23 27.71
N GLU A 70 -26.75 -8.06 28.14
CA GLU A 70 -25.35 -7.94 27.74
C GLU A 70 -25.20 -8.14 26.23
N ILE A 71 -25.86 -9.17 25.68
CA ILE A 71 -25.86 -9.47 24.24
C ILE A 71 -26.46 -8.31 23.44
N ALA A 72 -27.59 -7.75 23.89
CA ALA A 72 -28.22 -6.60 23.25
C ALA A 72 -27.32 -5.35 23.28
N SER A 73 -26.63 -5.08 24.40
CA SER A 73 -25.70 -3.96 24.50
C SER A 73 -24.46 -4.16 23.62
N ALA A 74 -23.95 -5.40 23.52
CA ALA A 74 -22.81 -5.73 22.67
C ALA A 74 -23.17 -5.58 21.18
N ARG A 75 -24.41 -5.91 20.78
CA ARG A 75 -24.94 -5.63 19.42
C ARG A 75 -25.06 -4.13 19.13
N ALA A 76 -25.59 -3.37 20.06
CA ALA A 76 -25.71 -1.91 19.91
C ALA A 76 -24.33 -1.26 19.77
N THR A 77 -23.36 -1.73 20.57
CA THR A 77 -21.97 -1.28 20.54
C THR A 77 -21.30 -1.67 19.22
N GLU A 78 -21.44 -2.92 18.76
CA GLU A 78 -20.94 -3.39 17.46
C GLU A 78 -21.47 -2.50 16.31
N CYS A 79 -22.77 -2.19 16.31
CA CYS A 79 -23.37 -1.32 15.30
C CYS A 79 -22.78 0.11 15.30
N SER A 80 -22.35 0.63 16.46
CA SER A 80 -21.64 1.91 16.51
C SER A 80 -20.23 1.77 15.94
N LEU A 81 -19.49 0.75 16.37
CA LEU A 81 -18.12 0.49 15.93
C LEU A 81 -18.03 0.26 14.42
N LEU A 82 -19.02 -0.39 13.81
CA LEU A 82 -19.08 -0.58 12.35
C LEU A 82 -19.24 0.75 11.59
N LYS A 83 -19.98 1.72 12.15
CA LYS A 83 -20.10 3.07 11.54
C LYS A 83 -18.80 3.85 11.66
N ASP A 84 -18.14 3.73 12.81
CA ASP A 84 -16.84 4.37 13.03
C ASP A 84 -15.77 3.77 12.11
N LEU A 85 -15.79 2.44 11.92
CA LEU A 85 -14.91 1.74 10.98
C LEU A 85 -15.14 2.21 9.53
N ASP A 86 -16.39 2.29 9.08
CA ASP A 86 -16.71 2.80 7.73
C ASP A 86 -16.19 4.23 7.50
N ARG A 87 -16.34 5.10 8.50
CA ARG A 87 -15.79 6.46 8.48
C ARG A 87 -14.27 6.45 8.34
N VAL A 88 -13.56 5.65 9.14
CA VAL A 88 -12.09 5.54 9.09
C VAL A 88 -11.63 5.01 7.73
N LEU A 89 -12.27 3.97 7.20
CA LEU A 89 -11.96 3.43 5.86
C LEU A 89 -12.13 4.50 4.76
N THR A 90 -13.19 5.31 4.86
CA THR A 90 -13.40 6.44 3.94
C THR A 90 -12.28 7.47 4.05
N MET A 91 -11.83 7.79 5.28
CA MET A 91 -10.73 8.72 5.51
C MET A 91 -9.38 8.19 5.00
N ILE A 92 -9.10 6.91 5.21
CA ILE A 92 -7.93 6.21 4.66
C ILE A 92 -7.94 6.35 3.14
N ARG A 93 -9.09 6.05 2.50
CA ARG A 93 -9.21 6.15 1.05
C ARG A 93 -8.99 7.58 0.54
N ALA A 94 -9.54 8.58 1.23
CA ALA A 94 -9.30 9.98 0.88
C ALA A 94 -7.82 10.37 1.01
N ALA A 95 -7.13 9.88 2.04
CA ALA A 95 -5.70 10.10 2.24
C ALA A 95 -4.86 9.39 1.16
N GLU A 96 -5.22 8.17 0.77
CA GLU A 96 -4.59 7.46 -0.37
C GLU A 96 -4.70 8.25 -1.67
N VAL A 97 -5.90 8.75 -1.98
CA VAL A 97 -6.12 9.55 -3.19
C VAL A 97 -5.26 10.80 -3.19
N ARG A 98 -5.07 11.48 -2.05
CA ARG A 98 -4.18 12.64 -1.96
C ARG A 98 -2.71 12.28 -2.14
N ARG A 99 -2.28 11.10 -1.65
CA ARG A 99 -0.89 10.59 -1.83
C ARG A 99 -0.61 10.17 -3.27
N GLN A 100 -1.59 9.54 -3.92
CA GLN A 100 -1.49 9.04 -5.29
C GLN A 100 -1.84 10.08 -6.34
N GLN A 101 -2.39 11.23 -5.96
CA GLN A 101 -2.61 12.31 -6.91
C GLN A 101 -1.23 12.71 -7.44
N PRO A 102 -0.93 12.45 -8.73
CA PRO A 102 0.25 13.05 -9.32
C PRO A 102 0.09 14.56 -9.11
N THR A 103 1.17 15.27 -8.80
CA THR A 103 1.23 16.73 -8.85
C THR A 103 0.89 17.14 -10.28
N ALA A 104 -0.40 17.12 -10.63
CA ALA A 104 -0.83 17.07 -12.00
C ALA A 104 -0.69 18.48 -12.52
N ARG A 105 0.35 18.64 -13.35
CA ARG A 105 0.44 19.55 -14.49
C ARG A 105 -0.43 20.78 -14.30
N ARG A 106 0.18 21.81 -13.73
CA ARG A 106 -0.26 23.19 -13.93
C ARG A 106 -0.27 23.41 -15.45
N TRP A 107 -1.44 23.34 -16.09
CA TRP A 107 -1.59 23.78 -17.48
C TRP A 107 -1.32 25.29 -17.45
N GLN A 108 -0.08 25.67 -17.78
CA GLN A 108 0.31 26.98 -18.26
C GLN A 108 0.52 26.90 -19.76
#